data_AF-A0A926IYX6-F1
#
_entry.id   AF-A0A926IYX6-F1
#
_cell.length_a   1.000
_cell.length_b   1.000
_cell.length_c   1.000
_cell.angle_alpha   90.00
_cell.angle_beta   90.00
_cell.angle_gamma   90.00
#
_symmetry.space_group_name_H-M   'P 1'
#
loop_
_entity.id
_entity.type
_entity.pdbx_description
1 polymer ?
#
loop_
_entity_poly.entity_id
_entity_poly.type
_entity_poly.pdbx_seq_one_letter_code
_entity_poly.pdbx_strand_id
1 'polypeptide(L)'
;MDNADILLAASNITPEQAKEASVIFTLVDRDEVLETIEDIGTTLITAIGLCKHDYSDSPCGKYYACVRGCSEYYRVKGNQEEIIHLQKLHDEQETRIQHVKAAVDAEYHGSNNWLRSHEELLNGCRIALAIEQDNLISDGERVQVFPHGNNGCVAI
;
A
#
# COMPACT_ATOMS: atom_id res chain seq x y z
N MET A 1 43.40 -3.95 -18.56
CA MET A 1 42.11 -4.46 -19.04
C MET A 1 41.10 -4.07 -18.00
N ASP A 2 40.03 -3.41 -18.41
CA ASP A 2 38.89 -3.10 -17.54
C ASP A 2 38.27 -4.43 -17.07
N ASN A 3 37.66 -4.44 -15.88
CA ASN A 3 36.91 -5.60 -15.38
C ASN A 3 35.79 -6.01 -16.36
N ALA A 4 35.24 -5.04 -17.11
CA ALA A 4 34.31 -5.30 -18.21
C ALA A 4 34.93 -6.15 -19.33
N ASP A 5 36.18 -5.88 -19.73
CA ASP A 5 36.87 -6.63 -20.78
C ASP A 5 37.10 -8.10 -20.38
N ILE A 6 37.38 -8.33 -19.09
CA ILE A 6 37.61 -9.68 -18.54
C ILE A 6 36.32 -10.51 -18.55
N LEU A 7 35.19 -9.90 -18.19
CA LEU A 7 33.88 -10.56 -18.21
C LEU A 7 33.43 -10.88 -19.63
N LEU A 8 33.66 -9.96 -20.58
CA LEU A 8 33.35 -10.17 -22.00
C LEU A 8 34.20 -11.31 -22.59
N ALA A 9 35.51 -11.31 -22.31
CA ALA A 9 36.41 -12.38 -22.76
C ALA A 9 36.01 -13.78 -22.21
N ALA A 10 35.42 -13.84 -21.02
CA ALA A 10 34.93 -15.08 -20.43
C ALA A 10 33.60 -15.59 -21.02
N SER A 11 32.87 -14.75 -21.75
CA SER A 11 31.48 -15.03 -22.16
C SER A 11 31.29 -15.48 -23.62
N ASN A 12 32.37 -15.73 -24.38
CA ASN A 12 32.33 -16.15 -25.80
C ASN A 12 31.50 -15.23 -26.73
N ILE A 13 31.22 -13.99 -26.30
CA ILE A 13 30.52 -12.98 -27.08
C ILE A 13 31.49 -11.88 -27.48
N THR A 14 31.32 -11.37 -28.70
CA THR A 14 32.12 -10.26 -29.21
C THR A 14 31.67 -8.92 -28.60
N PRO A 15 32.51 -7.87 -28.64
CA PRO A 15 32.12 -6.53 -28.20
C PRO A 15 30.88 -6.00 -28.93
N GLU A 16 30.75 -6.23 -30.25
CA GLU A 16 29.54 -5.93 -31.01
C GLU A 16 28.31 -6.69 -30.49
N GLN A 17 28.42 -7.99 -30.22
CA GLN A 17 27.31 -8.79 -29.68
C GLN A 17 26.92 -8.34 -28.27
N ALA A 18 27.88 -7.94 -27.45
CA ALA A 18 27.60 -7.38 -26.12
C ALA A 18 26.89 -6.03 -26.22
N LYS A 19 27.29 -5.18 -27.17
CA LYS A 19 26.62 -3.91 -27.45
C LYS A 19 25.20 -4.14 -27.95
N GLU A 20 25.00 -5.08 -28.87
CA GLU A 20 23.69 -5.44 -29.42
C GLU A 20 22.79 -6.02 -28.32
N ALA A 21 23.32 -6.91 -27.49
CA ALA A 21 22.63 -7.46 -26.33
C ALA A 21 22.25 -6.37 -25.32
N SER A 22 23.11 -5.38 -25.06
CA SER A 22 22.79 -4.26 -24.15
C SER A 22 21.69 -3.33 -24.67
N VAL A 23 21.46 -3.31 -25.99
CA VAL A 23 20.40 -2.55 -26.64
C VAL A 23 19.10 -3.36 -26.71
N ILE A 24 19.19 -4.67 -26.93
CA ILE A 24 18.03 -5.59 -27.01
C ILE A 24 17.51 -5.94 -25.61
N PHE A 25 18.42 -6.25 -24.70
CA PHE A 25 18.18 -6.49 -23.29
C PHE A 25 18.79 -5.31 -22.56
N THR A 26 17.98 -4.27 -22.34
CA THR A 26 18.33 -3.24 -21.36
C THR A 26 18.73 -3.98 -20.09
N LEU A 27 19.99 -3.84 -19.68
CA LEU A 27 20.44 -4.35 -18.40
C LEU A 27 19.80 -3.47 -17.34
N VAL A 28 18.57 -3.84 -16.96
CA VAL A 28 17.86 -3.23 -15.86
C VAL A 28 18.48 -3.77 -14.58
N ASP A 29 18.67 -2.89 -13.59
CA ASP A 29 19.19 -3.33 -12.30
C ASP A 29 18.27 -4.38 -11.69
N ARG A 30 18.83 -5.41 -11.02
CA ARG A 30 18.02 -6.49 -10.46
C ARG A 30 16.97 -5.94 -9.49
N ASP A 31 17.35 -4.97 -8.67
CA ASP A 31 16.47 -4.43 -7.65
C ASP A 31 15.37 -3.57 -8.31
N GLU A 32 15.69 -2.84 -9.39
CA GLU A 32 14.70 -2.14 -10.23
C GLU A 32 13.71 -3.12 -10.91
N VAL A 33 14.19 -4.26 -11.41
CA VAL A 33 13.32 -5.31 -11.98
C VAL A 33 12.40 -5.89 -10.91
N LEU A 34 12.91 -6.19 -9.72
CA LEU A 34 12.11 -6.76 -8.63
C LEU A 34 11.03 -5.76 -8.16
N GLU A 35 11.39 -4.49 -7.98
CA GLU A 35 10.44 -3.43 -7.63
C GLU A 35 9.35 -3.29 -8.71
N THR A 36 9.75 -3.30 -9.98
CA THR A 36 8.80 -3.23 -11.11
C THR A 36 7.87 -4.45 -11.17
N ILE A 37 8.38 -5.65 -10.91
CA ILE A 37 7.57 -6.88 -10.90
C ILE A 37 6.59 -6.88 -9.73
N GLU A 38 7.01 -6.43 -8.54
CA GLU A 38 6.11 -6.27 -7.39
C GLU A 38 5.00 -5.24 -7.68
N ASP A 39 5.36 -4.12 -8.30
CA ASP A 39 4.43 -3.07 -8.65
C ASP A 39 3.44 -3.47 -9.75
N ILE A 40 3.88 -4.23 -10.75
CA ILE A 40 3.02 -4.67 -11.87
C ILE A 40 2.23 -5.93 -11.54
N GLY A 41 2.79 -6.83 -10.72
CA GLY A 41 2.30 -8.19 -10.54
C GLY A 41 1.06 -8.30 -9.66
N THR A 42 1.02 -7.59 -8.53
CA THR A 42 -0.02 -7.79 -7.50
C THR A 42 -0.57 -6.50 -6.90
N THR A 43 0.01 -5.34 -7.24
CA THR A 43 -0.44 -4.07 -6.65
C THR A 43 -1.81 -3.66 -7.21
N LEU A 44 -2.81 -3.59 -6.34
CA LEU A 44 -4.14 -3.10 -6.66
C LEU A 44 -4.25 -1.60 -6.33
N ILE A 45 -4.64 -0.81 -7.33
CA ILE A 45 -4.98 0.60 -7.13
C ILE A 45 -6.42 0.69 -6.65
N THR A 46 -6.63 1.40 -5.53
CA THR A 46 -7.94 1.61 -4.90
C THR A 46 -8.23 3.10 -4.79
N ALA A 47 -9.47 3.44 -4.45
CA ALA A 47 -9.90 4.82 -4.24
C ALA A 47 -9.14 5.54 -3.10
N ILE A 48 -8.55 4.80 -2.17
CA ILE A 48 -7.89 5.35 -0.98
C ILE A 48 -6.37 5.10 -0.96
N GLY A 49 -5.81 4.57 -2.04
CA GLY A 49 -4.39 4.24 -2.15
C GLY A 49 -4.15 2.88 -2.79
N LEU A 50 -3.02 2.26 -2.46
CA LEU A 50 -2.51 1.03 -3.07
C LEU A 50 -2.57 -0.14 -2.09
N CYS A 51 -2.79 -1.33 -2.61
CA CYS A 51 -2.75 -2.58 -1.86
C CYS A 51 -1.74 -3.52 -2.50
N LYS A 52 -0.72 -3.96 -1.75
CA LYS A 52 0.29 -4.95 -2.21
C LYS A 52 -0.12 -6.41 -1.98
N HIS A 53 -1.30 -6.64 -1.41
CA HIS A 53 -1.83 -7.98 -1.16
C HIS A 53 -1.91 -8.81 -2.44
N ASP A 54 -1.37 -10.03 -2.43
CA ASP A 54 -1.49 -10.96 -3.55
C ASP A 54 -2.88 -11.62 -3.58
N TYR A 55 -3.75 -11.07 -4.43
CA TYR A 55 -5.10 -11.59 -4.65
C TYR A 55 -5.13 -12.94 -5.37
N SER A 56 -4.02 -13.37 -5.97
CA SER A 56 -3.89 -14.70 -6.58
C SER A 56 -3.71 -15.80 -5.53
N ASP A 57 -3.08 -15.47 -4.41
CA ASP A 57 -2.91 -16.38 -3.27
C ASP A 57 -4.19 -16.47 -2.43
N SER A 58 -4.78 -15.31 -2.06
CA SER A 58 -6.00 -15.28 -1.26
C SER A 58 -6.82 -14.01 -1.45
N PRO A 59 -8.15 -14.01 -1.22
CA PRO A 59 -8.93 -12.78 -1.20
C PRO A 59 -8.65 -11.98 0.09
N CYS A 60 -8.73 -10.65 0.00
CA CYS A 60 -8.66 -9.78 1.19
C CYS A 60 -9.86 -10.03 2.13
N GLY A 61 -9.60 -10.09 3.44
CA GLY A 61 -10.57 -10.60 4.43
C GLY A 61 -11.78 -9.71 4.74
N LYS A 62 -11.69 -8.37 4.61
CA LYS A 62 -12.81 -7.44 4.86
C LYS A 62 -12.67 -6.13 4.09
N TYR A 63 -13.82 -5.51 3.77
CA TYR A 63 -13.87 -4.14 3.23
C TYR A 63 -13.23 -3.15 4.21
N TYR A 64 -12.33 -2.30 3.69
CA TYR A 64 -11.50 -1.36 4.46
C TYR A 64 -10.63 -1.96 5.57
N ALA A 65 -10.28 -3.25 5.48
CA ALA A 65 -9.25 -3.83 6.35
C ALA A 65 -7.91 -3.10 6.20
N CYS A 66 -7.61 -2.59 5.00
CA CYS A 66 -6.40 -1.82 4.70
C CYS A 66 -6.18 -0.65 5.67
N VAL A 67 -7.22 0.14 5.93
CA VAL A 67 -7.16 1.32 6.80
C VAL A 67 -7.08 0.95 8.29
N ARG A 68 -7.29 -0.32 8.66
CA ARG A 68 -7.32 -0.79 10.06
C ARG A 68 -5.98 -1.36 10.52
N GLY A 69 -4.86 -0.85 10.00
CA GLY A 69 -3.54 -1.34 10.38
C GLY A 69 -3.01 -2.46 9.49
N CYS A 70 -3.38 -2.52 8.21
CA CYS A 70 -2.81 -3.51 7.29
C CYS A 70 -1.42 -3.08 6.80
N SER A 71 -0.42 -3.96 6.88
CA SER A 71 0.92 -3.68 6.34
C SER A 71 0.95 -3.57 4.82
N GLU A 72 -0.03 -4.15 4.12
CA GLU A 72 -0.10 -4.11 2.65
C GLU A 72 -0.68 -2.79 2.11
N TYR A 73 -1.08 -1.86 2.99
CA TYR A 73 -1.70 -0.60 2.60
C TYR A 73 -0.68 0.52 2.44
N TYR A 74 -0.66 1.08 1.23
CA TYR A 74 0.20 2.18 0.83
C TYR A 74 -0.62 3.36 0.31
N ARG A 75 -0.05 4.55 0.37
CA ARG A 75 -0.60 5.79 -0.20
C ARG A 75 0.44 6.53 -0.99
N VAL A 76 -0.01 7.44 -1.85
CA VAL A 76 0.86 8.43 -2.50
C VAL A 76 0.59 9.79 -1.89
N LYS A 77 1.62 10.41 -1.29
CA LYS A 77 1.46 11.74 -0.69
C LYS A 77 1.06 12.77 -1.74
N GLY A 78 0.12 13.65 -1.39
CA GLY A 78 -0.38 14.70 -2.28
C GLY A 78 -1.40 14.21 -3.32
N ASN A 79 -1.72 12.91 -3.38
CA ASN A 79 -2.77 12.40 -4.27
C ASN A 79 -4.16 12.86 -3.80
N GLN A 80 -4.74 13.81 -4.54
CA GLN A 80 -6.01 14.44 -4.17
C GLN A 80 -7.19 13.47 -4.17
N GLU A 81 -7.22 12.47 -5.04
CA GLU A 81 -8.32 11.49 -5.06
C GLU A 81 -8.31 10.61 -3.81
N GLU A 82 -7.12 10.15 -3.40
CA GLU A 82 -6.96 9.38 -2.15
C GLU A 82 -7.39 10.18 -0.93
N ILE A 83 -6.95 11.45 -0.86
CA ILE A 83 -7.26 12.37 0.23
C ILE A 83 -8.76 12.58 0.35
N ILE A 84 -9.44 12.88 -0.77
CA ILE A 84 -10.89 13.12 -0.80
C ILE A 84 -11.65 11.88 -0.32
N HIS A 85 -11.28 10.69 -0.80
CA HIS A 85 -11.95 9.46 -0.39
C HIS A 85 -11.70 9.11 1.08
N LEU A 86 -10.49 9.35 1.61
CA LEU A 86 -10.19 9.15 3.03
C LEU A 86 -10.92 10.14 3.93
N GLN A 87 -11.03 11.41 3.53
CA GLN A 87 -11.81 12.42 4.26
C GLN A 87 -13.29 12.05 4.28
N LYS A 88 -13.84 11.63 3.15
CA LYS A 88 -15.22 11.13 3.10
C LYS A 88 -15.42 9.93 4.02
N LEU A 89 -14.49 8.96 4.00
CA LEU A 89 -14.57 7.78 4.86
C LEU A 89 -14.51 8.16 6.34
N HIS A 90 -13.61 9.10 6.70
CA HIS A 90 -13.46 9.67 8.04
C HIS A 90 -14.78 10.28 8.54
N ASP A 91 -15.37 11.20 7.77
CA ASP A 91 -16.58 11.93 8.15
C ASP A 91 -17.80 10.99 8.28
N GLU A 92 -17.88 9.99 7.40
CA GLU A 92 -18.86 8.92 7.51
C GLU A 92 -18.70 8.13 8.81
N GLN A 93 -17.47 7.83 9.25
CA GLN A 93 -17.24 7.10 10.51
C GLN A 93 -17.61 7.96 11.72
N GLU A 94 -17.28 9.25 11.72
CA GLU A 94 -17.68 10.14 12.83
C GLU A 94 -19.18 10.17 13.01
N THR A 95 -19.93 10.28 11.91
CA THR A 95 -21.39 10.23 11.92
C THR A 95 -21.92 8.89 12.44
N ARG A 96 -21.37 7.77 11.94
CA ARG A 96 -21.78 6.42 12.36
C ARG A 96 -21.53 6.16 13.84
N ILE A 97 -20.39 6.61 14.37
CA ILE A 97 -20.05 6.45 15.79
C ILE A 97 -21.10 7.11 16.69
N GLN A 98 -21.62 8.29 16.33
CA GLN A 98 -22.68 8.92 17.12
C GLN A 98 -23.94 8.06 17.19
N HIS A 99 -24.34 7.44 16.08
CA HIS A 99 -25.50 6.53 16.07
C HIS A 99 -25.25 5.24 16.84
N VAL A 100 -24.05 4.66 16.72
CA VAL A 100 -23.72 3.40 17.40
C VAL A 100 -23.63 3.58 18.91
N LYS A 101 -23.17 4.75 19.39
CA LYS A 101 -23.18 5.07 20.83
C LYS A 101 -24.58 4.95 21.45
N ALA A 102 -25.62 5.43 20.75
CA ALA A 102 -27.00 5.27 21.23
C ALA A 102 -27.43 3.79 21.32
N ALA A 103 -26.95 2.93 20.42
CA ALA A 103 -27.20 1.49 20.48
C ALA A 103 -26.44 0.79 21.61
N VAL A 104 -25.24 1.30 21.95
CA VAL A 104 -24.47 0.87 23.14
C VAL A 104 -25.20 1.25 24.41
N ASP A 105 -25.68 2.50 24.52
CA ASP A 105 -26.44 2.99 25.67
C ASP A 105 -27.76 2.22 25.86
N ALA A 106 -28.35 1.74 24.77
CA ALA A 106 -29.53 0.86 24.77
C ALA A 106 -29.21 -0.63 25.00
N GLU A 107 -27.94 -0.97 25.26
CA GLU A 107 -27.44 -2.32 25.54
C GLU A 107 -27.78 -3.37 24.45
N TYR A 108 -27.87 -2.94 23.18
CA TYR A 108 -28.10 -3.88 22.09
C TYR A 108 -26.91 -4.83 21.95
N HIS A 109 -27.21 -6.12 21.79
CA HIS A 109 -26.19 -7.16 21.69
C HIS A 109 -25.21 -6.88 20.53
N GLY A 110 -23.91 -6.91 20.84
CA GLY A 110 -22.84 -6.68 19.86
C GLY A 110 -22.57 -5.21 19.48
N SER A 111 -23.32 -4.25 20.01
CA SER A 111 -23.13 -2.82 19.75
C SER A 111 -21.73 -2.32 20.10
N ASN A 112 -21.14 -2.82 21.19
CA ASN A 112 -19.76 -2.51 21.59
C ASN A 112 -18.71 -2.93 20.54
N ASN A 113 -18.89 -4.11 19.92
CA ASN A 113 -17.99 -4.56 18.85
C ASN A 113 -18.12 -3.67 17.62
N TRP A 114 -19.34 -3.22 17.34
CA TRP A 114 -19.59 -2.33 16.21
C TRP A 114 -19.00 -0.94 16.44
N LEU A 115 -19.09 -0.41 17.67
CA LEU A 115 -18.48 0.85 18.07
C LEU A 115 -16.95 0.78 17.88
N ARG A 116 -16.31 -0.25 18.46
CA ARG A 116 -14.87 -0.49 18.32
C ARG A 116 -14.45 -0.55 16.85
N SER A 117 -15.19 -1.28 16.04
CA SER A 117 -14.92 -1.43 14.60
C SER A 117 -14.94 -0.08 13.85
N HIS A 118 -15.86 0.82 14.20
CA HIS A 118 -15.92 2.16 13.60
C HIS A 118 -14.81 3.08 14.12
N GLU A 119 -14.49 3.00 15.41
CA GLU A 119 -13.41 3.79 16.02
C GLU A 119 -12.03 3.42 15.46
N GLU A 120 -11.77 2.13 15.25
CA GLU A 120 -10.54 1.65 14.60
C GLU A 120 -10.41 2.18 13.17
N LEU A 121 -11.49 2.12 12.38
CA LEU A 121 -11.49 2.62 11.02
C LEU A 121 -11.28 4.14 10.97
N LEU A 122 -11.92 4.88 11.87
CA LEU A 122 -11.75 6.33 12.01
C LEU A 122 -10.30 6.69 12.37
N ASN A 123 -9.73 5.99 13.36
CA ASN A 123 -8.33 6.19 13.76
C ASN A 123 -7.37 5.90 12.60
N GLY A 124 -7.61 4.83 11.85
CA GLY A 124 -6.88 4.51 10.65
C GLY A 124 -6.91 5.60 9.58
N CYS A 125 -8.09 6.20 9.34
CA CYS A 125 -8.21 7.33 8.42
C CYS A 125 -7.36 8.53 8.86
N ARG A 126 -7.34 8.81 10.18
CA ARG A 126 -6.51 9.90 10.74
C ARG A 126 -5.02 9.64 10.54
N ILE A 127 -4.56 8.42 10.79
CA ILE A 127 -3.16 8.02 10.54
C ILE A 127 -2.83 8.18 9.05
N ALA A 128 -3.70 7.67 8.17
CA ALA A 128 -3.49 7.78 6.73
C ALA A 128 -3.42 9.24 6.26
N LEU A 129 -4.31 10.11 6.75
CA LEU A 129 -4.34 11.54 6.38
C LEU A 129 -3.19 12.34 7.01
N ALA A 130 -2.58 11.88 8.10
CA ALA A 130 -1.45 12.54 8.72
C ALA A 130 -0.21 12.60 7.81
N ILE A 131 -0.11 11.70 6.82
CA ILE A 131 0.95 11.70 5.79
C ILE A 131 1.03 13.05 5.06
N GLU A 132 -0.10 13.72 4.85
CA GLU A 132 -0.12 15.02 4.16
C GLU A 132 0.59 16.11 4.97
N GLN A 133 0.67 15.95 6.29
CA GLN A 133 1.27 16.92 7.22
C GLN A 133 2.75 16.61 7.53
N ASP A 134 3.25 15.45 7.09
CA ASP A 134 4.65 15.06 7.34
C ASP A 134 5.60 15.68 6.31
N ASN A 135 6.35 16.70 6.73
CA ASN A 135 7.30 17.40 5.86
C ASN A 135 8.55 16.58 5.51
N LEU A 136 8.74 15.41 6.12
CA LEU A 136 9.84 14.50 5.77
C LEU A 136 9.53 13.67 4.52
N ILE A 137 8.25 13.59 4.13
CA ILE A 137 7.78 12.83 2.99
C ILE A 137 7.54 13.82 1.84
N SER A 138 8.10 13.53 0.67
CA SER A 138 7.94 14.37 -0.52
C SER A 138 6.61 14.10 -1.21
N ASP A 139 6.03 15.12 -1.87
CA ASP A 139 4.83 14.91 -2.70
C ASP A 139 5.14 13.91 -3.83
N GLY A 140 4.22 12.98 -4.08
CA GLY A 140 4.40 11.88 -5.03
C GLY A 140 5.13 10.66 -4.45
N GLU A 141 5.69 10.76 -3.24
CA GLU A 141 6.32 9.61 -2.57
C GLU A 141 5.27 8.59 -2.14
N ARG A 142 5.60 7.30 -2.34
CA ARG A 142 4.78 6.19 -1.89
C ARG A 142 5.13 5.83 -0.45
N VAL A 143 4.12 5.78 0.41
CA VAL A 143 4.28 5.59 1.85
C VAL A 143 3.49 4.38 2.31
N GLN A 144 4.14 3.47 3.05
CA GLN A 144 3.45 2.42 3.78
C GLN A 144 2.78 3.02 5.01
N VAL A 145 1.44 2.95 5.08
CA VAL A 145 0.69 3.65 6.15
C VAL A 145 0.89 2.97 7.51
N PHE A 146 1.04 1.64 7.52
CA PHE A 146 1.20 0.85 8.74
C PHE A 146 2.41 -0.10 8.64
N PRO A 147 3.64 0.40 8.84
CA PRO A 147 4.86 -0.43 8.72
C PRO A 147 4.92 -1.61 9.71
N HIS A 148 4.22 -1.50 10.84
CA HIS A 148 4.09 -2.57 11.84
C HIS A 148 2.68 -3.19 11.84
N GLY A 149 1.97 -3.04 10.72
CA GLY A 149 0.63 -3.57 10.52
C GLY A 149 0.60 -5.10 10.40
N ASN A 150 -0.61 -5.66 10.38
CA ASN A 150 -0.84 -7.08 10.20
C ASN A 150 -1.40 -7.36 8.79
N ASN A 151 -0.84 -8.36 8.09
CA ASN A 151 -1.34 -8.81 6.78
C ASN A 151 -2.25 -10.05 6.85
N GLY A 152 -2.46 -10.64 8.03
CA GLY A 152 -3.32 -11.81 8.24
C GLY A 152 -4.82 -11.55 8.04
N CYS A 153 -5.22 -10.35 7.58
CA CYS A 153 -6.61 -9.97 7.29
C CYS A 153 -7.58 -10.35 8.42
N VAL A 154 -7.14 -10.22 9.67
CA VAL A 154 -7.88 -10.76 10.82
C VAL A 154 -9.09 -9.87 11.11
N ALA A 155 -10.25 -10.48 10.99
CA ALA A 155 -11.51 -9.95 11.46
C ALA A 155 -11.48 -9.80 12.98
N ILE A 156 -11.38 -8.56 13.49
CA ILE A 156 -11.79 -8.27 14.89
C ILE A 156 -13.32 -8.29 15.01
#